data_AF-A0A9W5YPT4-F1
#
_entry.id   AF-A0A9W5YPT4-F1
#
_cell.length_a   1.000
_cell.length_b   1.000
_cell.length_c   1.000
_cell.angle_alpha   90.00
_cell.angle_beta   90.00
_cell.angle_gamma   90.00
#
_symmetry.space_group_name_H-M   'P 1'
#
loop_
_entity.id
_entity.type
_entity.pdbx_description
1 polymer ?
#
loop_
_entity_poly.entity_id
_entity_poly.type
_entity_poly.pdbx_seq_one_letter_code
_entity_poly.pdbx_strand_id
1 'polypeptide(L)'
;MVEVTLQVLSKQYKIDDWMTTDQEGFPLPDIPHFDRSMLTPGTVRGLLKDYHRLIRPEYDIVELDLLSYNGMHLRKLPETQRFQILMVCGICAAQKAYKTPNWKSYANTCRVWANDFIAPIISAADAESMKAILLLIVYELADSTRGIIWELLDVARRTCLQLGWNRTASNFEDFTINEEAVLHDPVRDRLMCVLREIEGLVQPILRFIPETQPL
;
A
#
# COMPACT_ATOMS: atom_id res chain seq x y z
N MET A 1 -15.21 -13.82 6.08
CA MET A 1 -15.03 -13.06 4.82
C MET A 1 -13.78 -12.17 4.83
N VAL A 2 -13.37 -11.59 5.98
CA VAL A 2 -12.11 -10.80 6.12
C VAL A 2 -10.83 -11.62 5.88
N GLU A 3 -10.85 -12.90 6.24
CA GLU A 3 -9.67 -13.78 6.19
C GLU A 3 -9.17 -14.06 4.75
N VAL A 4 -10.09 -14.16 3.78
CA VAL A 4 -9.75 -14.38 2.37
C VAL A 4 -9.07 -13.15 1.78
N THR A 5 -9.54 -11.95 2.13
CA THR A 5 -8.95 -10.69 1.69
C THR A 5 -7.55 -10.50 2.25
N LEU A 6 -7.34 -10.77 3.54
CA LEU A 6 -6.00 -10.68 4.15
C LEU A 6 -5.01 -11.68 3.55
N GLN A 7 -5.46 -12.89 3.19
CA GLN A 7 -4.63 -13.87 2.48
C GLN A 7 -4.23 -13.39 1.08
N VAL A 8 -5.12 -12.73 0.33
CA VAL A 8 -4.77 -12.15 -0.98
C VAL A 8 -3.74 -11.01 -0.82
N LEU A 9 -3.90 -10.18 0.22
CA LEU A 9 -2.97 -9.09 0.49
C LEU A 9 -1.58 -9.58 0.94
N SER A 10 -1.51 -10.72 1.63
CA SER A 10 -0.26 -11.35 2.11
C SER A 10 0.37 -12.32 1.11
N LYS A 11 -0.36 -12.77 0.08
CA LYS A 11 0.13 -13.73 -0.92
C LYS A 11 1.32 -13.16 -1.69
N GLN A 12 2.52 -13.60 -1.33
CA GLN A 12 3.61 -13.79 -2.28
C GLN A 12 3.12 -14.81 -3.32
N TYR A 13 3.52 -14.68 -4.59
CA TYR A 13 3.56 -15.84 -5.49
C TYR A 13 4.49 -16.87 -4.83
N LYS A 14 3.93 -17.76 -4.01
CA LYS A 14 4.53 -19.08 -3.80
C LYS A 14 4.40 -19.75 -5.15
N ILE A 15 5.52 -20.08 -5.77
CA ILE A 15 5.55 -21.09 -6.82
C ILE A 15 4.98 -22.33 -6.15
N ASP A 16 3.71 -22.62 -6.40
CA ASP A 16 3.11 -23.87 -6.01
C ASP A 16 3.91 -24.96 -6.72
N ASP A 17 4.44 -25.86 -5.91
CA ASP A 17 5.08 -27.11 -6.30
C ASP A 17 4.02 -27.99 -6.97
N TRP A 18 3.83 -27.77 -8.27
CA TRP A 18 3.08 -28.67 -9.12
C TRP A 18 4.00 -29.22 -10.20
N MET A 19 3.95 -30.55 -10.32
CA MET A 19 4.57 -31.41 -11.33
C MET A 19 6.00 -31.88 -11.08
N THR A 20 6.06 -33.09 -10.53
CA THR A 20 6.88 -34.18 -11.08
C THR A 20 6.68 -34.26 -12.60
N THR A 21 7.56 -33.67 -13.40
CA THR A 21 7.94 -34.22 -14.72
C THR A 21 9.28 -33.62 -15.15
N ASP A 22 10.23 -34.50 -15.46
CA ASP A 22 11.53 -34.17 -16.02
C ASP A 22 11.37 -33.40 -17.33
N GLN A 23 11.82 -32.15 -17.42
CA GLN A 23 12.42 -31.54 -18.63
C GLN A 23 13.18 -30.25 -18.27
N GLU A 24 14.35 -30.09 -18.89
CA GLU A 24 15.29 -28.98 -18.75
C GLU A 24 14.62 -27.60 -18.89
N GLY A 25 14.29 -26.97 -17.78
CA GLY A 25 13.87 -25.57 -17.71
C GLY A 25 15.09 -24.69 -17.46
N PHE A 26 15.33 -23.73 -18.35
CA PHE A 26 16.31 -22.66 -18.16
C PHE A 26 16.22 -22.10 -16.74
N PRO A 27 17.32 -22.02 -15.97
CA PRO A 27 17.29 -21.44 -14.64
C PRO A 27 16.91 -19.97 -14.79
N LEU A 28 15.67 -19.63 -14.42
CA LEU A 28 15.29 -18.26 -14.15
C LEU A 28 16.31 -17.72 -13.13
N PRO A 29 16.88 -16.52 -13.35
CA PRO A 29 17.88 -16.01 -12.42
C PRO A 29 17.25 -15.91 -11.04
N ASP A 30 17.80 -16.67 -10.10
CA ASP A 30 17.46 -16.61 -8.68
C ASP A 30 17.40 -15.13 -8.30
N ILE A 31 16.21 -14.64 -7.94
CA ILE A 31 16.09 -13.30 -7.39
C ILE A 31 16.96 -13.33 -6.13
N PRO A 32 18.08 -12.60 -6.08
CA PRO A 32 18.98 -12.67 -4.95
C PRO A 32 18.17 -12.39 -3.70
N HIS A 33 18.22 -13.33 -2.75
CA HIS A 33 17.52 -13.21 -1.48
C HIS A 33 18.13 -12.04 -0.71
N PHE A 34 17.62 -10.84 -0.93
CA PHE A 34 18.15 -9.63 -0.31
C PHE A 34 17.78 -9.61 1.18
N ASP A 35 18.80 -9.63 2.03
CA ASP A 35 18.67 -9.69 3.48
C ASP A 35 18.26 -8.33 4.07
N ARG A 36 17.50 -8.38 5.18
CA ARG A 36 17.00 -7.23 5.95
C ARG A 36 18.15 -6.34 6.46
N SER A 37 19.37 -6.87 6.53
CA SER A 37 20.60 -6.16 6.92
C SER A 37 21.07 -5.10 5.92
N MET A 38 20.62 -5.13 4.67
CA MET A 38 21.00 -4.16 3.64
C MET A 38 20.21 -2.83 3.72
N LEU A 39 19.15 -2.76 4.53
CA LEU A 39 18.44 -1.51 4.83
C LEU A 39 19.28 -0.65 5.79
N THR A 40 20.34 -0.05 5.24
CA THR A 40 21.17 0.87 6.02
C THR A 40 20.38 2.13 6.40
N PRO A 41 20.66 2.74 7.56
CA PRO A 41 20.02 4.00 7.96
C PRO A 41 20.15 5.11 6.91
N GLY A 42 21.28 5.15 6.20
CA GLY A 42 21.53 6.11 5.12
C GLY A 42 20.60 5.90 3.92
N THR A 43 20.41 4.64 3.51
CA THR A 43 19.49 4.28 2.42
C THR A 43 18.05 4.63 2.80
N VAL A 44 17.61 4.26 4.01
CA VAL A 44 16.27 4.56 4.52
C VAL A 44 16.02 6.06 4.52
N ARG A 45 16.92 6.86 5.11
CA ARG A 45 16.79 8.32 5.13
C ARG A 45 16.76 8.94 3.73
N GLY A 46 17.56 8.41 2.81
CA GLY A 46 17.56 8.83 1.41
C GLY A 46 16.21 8.59 0.72
N LEU A 47 15.65 7.39 0.91
CA LEU A 47 14.34 7.02 0.34
C LEU A 47 13.19 7.82 0.97
N LEU A 48 13.20 8.04 2.29
CA LEU A 48 12.20 8.91 2.96
C LEU A 48 12.21 10.33 2.41
N LYS A 49 13.40 10.89 2.17
CA LYS A 49 13.56 12.22 1.57
C LYS A 49 13.04 12.26 0.13
N ASP A 50 13.29 11.21 -0.65
CA ASP A 50 12.78 11.12 -2.01
C ASP A 50 11.26 10.99 -2.03
N TYR A 51 10.66 10.22 -1.13
CA TYR A 51 9.21 10.14 -0.97
C TYR A 51 8.60 11.51 -0.71
N HIS A 52 9.15 12.22 0.28
CA HIS A 52 8.71 13.55 0.65
C HIS A 52 8.71 14.52 -0.54
N ARG A 53 9.69 14.40 -1.43
CA ARG A 53 9.85 15.29 -2.59
C ARG A 53 9.01 14.87 -3.79
N LEU A 54 8.90 13.57 -4.07
CA LEU A 54 8.43 13.06 -5.36
C LEU A 54 7.03 12.46 -5.30
N ILE A 55 6.63 11.86 -4.18
CA ILE A 55 5.39 11.08 -4.08
C ILE A 55 4.37 11.80 -3.20
N ARG A 56 4.82 12.34 -2.05
CA ARG A 56 3.95 13.02 -1.08
C ARG A 56 3.10 14.16 -1.68
N PRO A 57 3.58 14.99 -2.63
CA PRO A 57 2.76 16.06 -3.20
C PRO A 57 1.48 15.56 -3.89
N GLU A 58 1.50 14.31 -4.39
CA GLU A 58 0.36 13.65 -5.03
C GLU A 58 -0.35 12.70 -4.06
N TYR A 59 0.38 12.08 -3.12
CA TYR A 59 -0.16 11.10 -2.19
C TYR A 59 0.24 11.45 -0.74
N ASP A 60 -0.42 12.43 -0.12
CA ASP A 60 -0.13 12.86 1.27
C ASP A 60 -0.72 11.91 2.32
N ILE A 61 -0.17 10.69 2.39
CA ILE A 61 -0.69 9.63 3.26
C ILE A 61 -0.08 9.68 4.67
N VAL A 62 1.23 9.94 4.74
CA VAL A 62 2.08 9.72 5.93
C VAL A 62 2.48 11.03 6.58
N GLU A 63 2.58 11.05 7.92
CA GLU A 63 3.04 12.21 8.69
C GLU A 63 4.47 12.66 8.34
N LEU A 64 4.68 13.98 8.39
CA LEU A 64 6.00 14.60 8.24
C LEU A 64 7.03 14.09 9.24
N ASP A 65 6.61 13.83 10.48
CA ASP A 65 7.49 13.33 11.53
C ASP A 65 8.08 11.97 11.17
N LEU A 66 7.29 11.10 10.53
CA LEU A 66 7.78 9.80 10.06
C LEU A 66 8.80 9.96 8.92
N LEU A 67 8.63 10.95 8.05
CA LEU A 67 9.56 11.25 6.96
C LEU A 67 10.88 11.87 7.45
N SER A 68 10.87 12.47 8.64
CA SER A 68 12.07 13.00 9.30
C SER A 68 12.94 11.94 9.99
N TYR A 69 12.48 10.68 10.01
CA TYR A 69 13.15 9.58 10.69
C TYR A 69 14.59 9.37 10.20
N ASN A 70 15.52 9.20 11.15
CA ASN A 70 16.96 9.17 10.90
C ASN A 70 17.48 7.82 10.37
N GLY A 71 16.62 6.79 10.27
CA GLY A 71 16.98 5.45 9.80
C GLY A 71 17.50 4.51 10.90
N MET A 72 17.69 4.97 12.13
CA MET A 72 18.33 4.22 13.22
C MET A 72 17.32 3.44 14.07
N HIS A 73 17.64 2.18 14.36
CA HIS A 73 16.83 1.31 15.21
C HIS A 73 15.43 1.00 14.68
N LEU A 74 15.29 0.77 13.37
CA LEU A 74 14.00 0.47 12.71
C LEU A 74 13.20 -0.62 13.45
N ARG A 75 13.87 -1.68 13.94
CA ARG A 75 13.23 -2.78 14.67
C ARG A 75 12.61 -2.41 16.02
N LYS A 76 12.99 -1.28 16.62
CA LYS A 76 12.47 -0.81 17.92
C LYS A 76 11.23 0.06 17.79
N LEU A 77 10.85 0.47 16.58
CA LEU A 77 9.68 1.29 16.36
C LEU A 77 8.38 0.48 16.50
N PRO A 78 7.25 1.16 16.80
CA PRO A 78 5.91 0.57 16.71
C PRO A 78 5.67 -0.11 15.35
N GLU A 79 4.87 -1.17 15.33
CA GLU A 79 4.57 -1.95 14.12
C GLU A 79 4.06 -1.09 12.97
N THR A 80 3.11 -0.19 13.26
CA THR A 80 2.53 0.72 12.28
C THR A 80 3.58 1.64 11.66
N GLN A 81 4.47 2.21 12.47
CA GLN A 81 5.55 3.08 11.96
C GLN A 81 6.57 2.28 11.13
N ARG A 82 6.92 1.07 11.57
CA ARG A 82 7.79 0.18 10.79
C ARG A 82 7.19 -0.15 9.44
N PHE A 83 5.91 -0.51 9.42
CA PHE A 83 5.17 -0.77 8.20
C PHE A 83 5.21 0.43 7.26
N GLN A 84 4.86 1.63 7.75
CA GLN A 84 4.83 2.84 6.93
C GLN A 84 6.22 3.18 6.37
N ILE A 85 7.27 3.13 7.19
CA ILE A 85 8.66 3.37 6.72
C ILE A 85 9.04 2.37 5.63
N LEU A 86 8.76 1.08 5.83
CA LEU A 86 9.06 0.03 4.85
C LEU A 86 8.30 0.26 3.55
N MET A 87 7.00 0.55 3.61
CA MET A 87 6.21 0.82 2.41
C MET A 87 6.68 2.06 1.66
N VAL A 88 6.94 3.17 2.37
CA VAL A 88 7.48 4.40 1.77
C VAL A 88 8.82 4.13 1.07
N CYS A 89 9.73 3.39 1.72
CA CYS A 89 10.99 3.00 1.13
C CYS A 89 10.79 2.09 -0.08
N GLY A 90 9.86 1.14 0.00
CA GLY A 90 9.50 0.22 -1.08
C GLY A 90 8.99 0.95 -2.31
N ILE A 91 8.05 1.89 -2.15
CA ILE A 91 7.48 2.69 -3.24
C ILE A 91 8.60 3.50 -3.95
N CYS A 92 9.46 4.17 -3.17
CA CYS A 92 10.57 4.93 -3.75
C CYS A 92 11.57 4.04 -4.49
N ALA A 93 11.90 2.88 -3.92
CA ALA A 93 12.80 1.93 -4.54
C ALA A 93 12.19 1.36 -5.84
N ALA A 94 10.88 1.05 -5.85
CA ALA A 94 10.15 0.61 -7.03
C ALA A 94 10.20 1.67 -8.15
N GLN A 95 9.91 2.92 -7.85
CA GLN A 95 10.01 4.02 -8.82
C GLN A 95 11.45 4.19 -9.36
N LYS A 96 12.46 4.06 -8.49
CA LYS A 96 13.87 4.11 -8.91
C LYS A 96 14.27 2.91 -9.77
N ALA A 97 13.65 1.76 -9.58
CA ALA A 97 13.96 0.53 -10.30
C ALA A 97 13.74 0.67 -11.82
N TYR A 98 12.80 1.51 -12.25
CA TYR A 98 12.58 1.82 -13.67
C TYR A 98 13.80 2.42 -14.36
N LYS A 99 14.62 3.21 -13.64
CA LYS A 99 15.86 3.82 -14.16
C LYS A 99 17.10 3.01 -13.78
N THR A 100 17.04 2.30 -12.66
CA THR A 100 18.20 1.59 -12.11
C THR A 100 17.71 0.27 -11.50
N PRO A 101 17.75 -0.84 -12.26
CA PRO A 101 17.14 -2.12 -11.87
C PRO A 101 17.59 -2.69 -10.53
N ASN A 102 18.78 -2.32 -10.05
CA ASN A 102 19.31 -2.73 -8.75
C ASN A 102 18.39 -2.37 -7.56
N TRP A 103 17.55 -1.34 -7.70
CA TRP A 103 16.58 -0.96 -6.66
C TRP A 103 15.38 -1.91 -6.57
N LYS A 104 15.14 -2.75 -7.58
CA LYS A 104 14.01 -3.70 -7.57
C LYS A 104 14.08 -4.66 -6.40
N SER A 105 15.29 -5.13 -6.07
CA SER A 105 15.45 -6.03 -4.94
C SER A 105 15.21 -5.34 -3.60
N TYR A 106 15.62 -4.08 -3.45
CA TYR A 106 15.30 -3.27 -2.27
C TYR A 106 13.79 -3.06 -2.09
N ALA A 107 13.07 -2.79 -3.18
CA ALA A 107 11.62 -2.65 -3.16
C ALA A 107 10.96 -3.94 -2.68
N ASN A 108 11.38 -5.08 -3.23
CA ASN A 108 10.88 -6.39 -2.85
C ASN A 108 11.19 -6.73 -1.38
N THR A 109 12.40 -6.48 -0.88
CA THR A 109 12.73 -6.71 0.54
C THR A 109 11.89 -5.85 1.47
N CYS A 110 11.67 -4.57 1.13
CA CYS A 110 10.78 -3.71 1.91
C CYS A 110 9.36 -4.26 1.93
N ARG A 111 8.85 -4.69 0.76
CA ARG A 111 7.50 -5.22 0.60
C ARG A 111 7.29 -6.54 1.37
N VAL A 112 8.27 -7.44 1.30
CA VAL A 112 8.25 -8.72 2.02
C VAL A 112 8.31 -8.50 3.52
N TRP A 113 9.14 -7.57 4.00
CA TRP A 113 9.18 -7.27 5.44
C TRP A 113 7.90 -6.55 5.91
N ALA A 114 7.31 -5.70 5.08
CA ALA A 114 6.04 -5.05 5.41
C ALA A 114 4.87 -6.05 5.52
N ASN A 115 4.91 -7.19 4.81
CA ASN A 115 3.85 -8.22 4.87
C ASN A 115 3.58 -8.71 6.30
N ASP A 116 4.61 -8.78 7.14
CA ASP A 116 4.51 -9.24 8.53
C ASP A 116 3.53 -8.38 9.36
N PHE A 117 3.25 -7.13 8.94
CA PHE A 117 2.41 -6.18 9.66
C PHE A 117 1.04 -5.92 9.03
N ILE A 118 0.79 -6.39 7.81
CA ILE A 118 -0.44 -6.05 7.06
C ILE A 118 -1.69 -6.56 7.77
N ALA A 119 -1.72 -7.85 8.11
CA ALA A 119 -2.88 -8.46 8.74
C ALA A 119 -3.26 -7.80 10.09
N PRO A 120 -2.32 -7.63 11.05
CA PRO A 120 -2.66 -6.99 12.31
C PRO A 120 -3.08 -5.52 12.13
N ILE A 121 -2.45 -4.76 11.22
CA ILE A 121 -2.81 -3.35 11.00
C ILE A 121 -4.19 -3.24 10.36
N ILE A 122 -4.46 -3.93 9.25
CA ILE A 122 -5.74 -3.79 8.52
C ILE A 122 -6.93 -4.28 9.34
N SER A 123 -6.73 -5.29 10.21
CA SER A 123 -7.81 -5.82 11.04
C SER A 123 -8.29 -4.87 12.13
N ALA A 124 -7.52 -3.84 12.48
CA ALA A 124 -7.93 -2.80 13.43
C ALA A 124 -9.06 -1.91 12.87
N ALA A 125 -9.19 -1.79 11.54
CA ALA A 125 -10.19 -0.99 10.85
C ALA A 125 -10.27 0.47 11.32
N ASP A 126 -9.11 1.06 11.64
CA ASP A 126 -8.92 2.44 12.10
C ASP A 126 -8.29 3.33 11.00
N ALA A 127 -7.95 4.58 11.34
CA ALA A 127 -7.29 5.49 10.39
C ALA A 127 -5.91 4.97 9.92
N GLU A 128 -5.17 4.26 10.78
CA GLU A 128 -3.89 3.65 10.43
C GLU A 128 -4.07 2.50 9.44
N SER A 129 -5.16 1.75 9.55
CA SER A 129 -5.58 0.74 8.58
C SER A 129 -5.77 1.37 7.20
N MET A 130 -6.45 2.52 7.13
CA MET A 130 -6.66 3.23 5.87
C MET A 130 -5.35 3.74 5.26
N LYS A 131 -4.45 4.32 6.07
CA LYS A 131 -3.09 4.70 5.60
C LYS A 131 -2.36 3.49 5.04
N ALA A 132 -2.45 2.35 5.71
CA ALA A 132 -1.77 1.14 5.28
C ALA A 132 -2.29 0.62 3.94
N ILE A 133 -3.62 0.62 3.75
CA ILE A 133 -4.26 0.25 2.48
C ILE A 133 -3.83 1.21 1.37
N LEU A 134 -3.83 2.52 1.61
CA LEU A 134 -3.41 3.51 0.60
C LEU A 134 -1.94 3.35 0.21
N LEU A 135 -1.05 3.11 1.18
CA LEU A 135 0.37 2.82 0.89
C LEU A 135 0.55 1.55 0.06
N LEU A 136 -0.26 0.52 0.29
CA LEU A 136 -0.26 -0.69 -0.53
C LEU A 136 -0.72 -0.40 -1.96
N ILE A 137 -1.77 0.42 -2.14
CA ILE A 137 -2.24 0.81 -3.47
C ILE A 137 -1.16 1.59 -4.22
N VAL A 138 -0.54 2.60 -3.58
CA VAL A 138 0.54 3.38 -4.20
C VAL A 138 1.74 2.51 -4.55
N TYR A 139 2.05 1.48 -3.75
CA TYR A 139 3.08 0.50 -4.11
C TYR A 139 2.71 -0.29 -5.36
N GLU A 140 1.48 -0.80 -5.46
CA GLU A 140 1.03 -1.54 -6.66
C GLU A 140 0.97 -0.65 -7.91
N LEU A 141 0.75 0.66 -7.76
CA LEU A 141 0.88 1.63 -8.86
C LEU A 141 2.34 1.82 -9.29
N ALA A 142 3.29 1.73 -8.36
CA ALA A 142 4.72 1.85 -8.64
C ALA A 142 5.36 0.54 -9.12
N ASP A 143 4.80 -0.61 -8.79
CA ASP A 143 5.23 -1.94 -9.25
C ASP A 143 4.03 -2.90 -9.30
N SER A 144 3.40 -3.00 -10.47
CA SER A 144 2.14 -3.72 -10.69
C SER A 144 2.29 -5.25 -10.83
N THR A 145 3.29 -5.85 -10.17
CA THR A 145 3.64 -7.27 -10.34
C THR A 145 2.58 -8.23 -9.80
N ARG A 146 1.75 -7.80 -8.84
CA ARG A 146 0.76 -8.67 -8.20
C ARG A 146 -0.65 -8.48 -8.74
N GLY A 147 -0.93 -7.33 -9.36
CA GLY A 147 -2.22 -7.06 -10.00
C GLY A 147 -3.39 -6.94 -9.02
N ILE A 148 -3.14 -6.74 -7.72
CA ILE A 148 -4.16 -6.76 -6.65
C ILE A 148 -4.77 -5.38 -6.34
N ILE A 149 -4.62 -4.41 -7.27
CA ILE A 149 -5.04 -3.03 -7.04
C ILE A 149 -6.55 -2.92 -6.82
N TRP A 150 -7.33 -3.75 -7.50
CA TRP A 150 -8.80 -3.73 -7.41
C TRP A 150 -9.29 -4.27 -6.07
N GLU A 151 -8.68 -5.34 -5.58
CA GLU A 151 -8.94 -5.90 -4.26
C GLU A 151 -8.59 -4.89 -3.17
N LEU A 152 -7.45 -4.20 -3.30
CA LEU A 152 -7.05 -3.14 -2.38
C LEU A 152 -8.03 -1.96 -2.37
N LEU A 153 -8.55 -1.55 -3.54
CA LEU A 153 -9.58 -0.50 -3.64
C LEU A 153 -10.90 -0.95 -3.00
N ASP A 154 -11.31 -2.21 -3.18
CA ASP A 154 -12.48 -2.78 -2.52
C ASP A 154 -12.30 -2.83 -0.99
N VAL A 155 -11.10 -3.19 -0.50
CA VAL A 155 -10.77 -3.10 0.94
C VAL A 155 -10.88 -1.66 1.42
N ALA A 156 -10.27 -0.70 0.70
CA ALA A 156 -10.31 0.72 1.08
C ALA A 156 -11.74 1.23 1.24
N ARG A 157 -12.63 0.88 0.29
CA ARG A 157 -14.05 1.25 0.35
C ARG A 157 -14.74 0.65 1.58
N ARG A 158 -14.53 -0.65 1.85
CA ARG A 158 -15.11 -1.30 3.03
C ARG A 158 -14.59 -0.67 4.33
N THR A 159 -13.31 -0.35 4.40
CA THR A 159 -12.72 0.35 5.56
C THR A 159 -13.33 1.74 5.73
N CYS A 160 -13.56 2.48 4.64
CA CYS A 160 -14.27 3.78 4.71
C CYS A 160 -15.69 3.64 5.26
N LEU A 161 -16.42 2.57 4.88
CA LEU A 161 -17.76 2.29 5.43
C LEU A 161 -17.70 1.94 6.92
N GLN A 162 -16.73 1.13 7.34
CA GLN A 162 -16.53 0.75 8.75
C GLN A 162 -16.19 1.97 9.63
N LEU A 163 -15.40 2.90 9.08
CA LEU A 163 -15.03 4.15 9.74
C LEU A 163 -16.14 5.21 9.71
N GLY A 164 -17.24 4.99 8.96
CA GLY A 164 -18.30 5.99 8.76
C GLY A 164 -17.87 7.19 7.92
N TRP A 165 -16.76 7.09 7.18
CA TRP A 165 -16.20 8.17 6.34
C TRP A 165 -16.96 8.37 5.02
N ASN A 166 -17.98 7.55 4.78
CA ASN A 166 -18.92 7.65 3.67
C ASN A 166 -20.01 8.71 3.85
N ARG A 167 -20.21 9.20 5.08
CA ARG A 167 -21.21 10.24 5.36
C ARG A 167 -20.67 11.60 4.93
N THR A 168 -21.06 12.03 3.74
CA THR A 168 -20.95 13.44 3.36
C THR A 168 -21.91 14.25 4.25
N ALA A 169 -21.53 15.48 4.59
CA ALA A 169 -22.32 16.42 5.38
C ALA A 169 -23.74 16.72 4.80
N SER A 170 -24.09 16.15 3.65
CA SER A 170 -25.38 16.32 2.95
C SER A 170 -26.51 15.41 3.44
N ASN A 171 -26.25 14.41 4.29
CA ASN A 171 -27.27 13.44 4.75
C ASN A 171 -27.65 13.63 6.23
N PHE A 172 -27.57 14.87 6.73
CA PHE A 172 -27.88 15.24 8.12
C PHE A 172 -29.31 15.77 8.31
N GLU A 173 -30.24 15.44 7.43
CA GLU A 173 -31.66 15.52 7.77
C GLU A 173 -32.10 14.13 8.26
N ASP A 174 -32.67 14.08 9.45
CA ASP A 174 -33.00 12.88 10.24
C ASP A 174 -31.83 12.22 10.94
N PHE A 175 -31.36 12.78 12.06
CA PHE A 175 -31.25 12.09 13.36
C PHE A 175 -30.75 13.09 14.41
N THR A 176 -31.68 13.67 15.15
CA THR A 176 -31.40 14.35 16.42
C THR A 176 -30.77 13.36 17.40
N ILE A 177 -29.52 13.61 17.81
CA ILE A 177 -28.98 13.53 19.18
C ILE A 177 -27.44 13.71 19.08
N ASN A 178 -26.94 14.81 19.67
CA ASN A 178 -25.54 15.19 19.92
C ASN A 178 -24.68 15.61 18.71
N GLU A 179 -25.17 16.64 18.02
CA GLU A 179 -24.45 17.47 17.06
C GLU A 179 -23.47 18.42 17.75
N GLU A 180 -22.21 18.03 17.93
CA GLU A 180 -21.13 19.01 18.15
C GLU A 180 -19.73 18.50 17.74
N ALA A 181 -19.63 17.34 17.08
CA ALA A 181 -18.36 16.78 16.63
C ALA A 181 -18.42 16.00 15.31
N VAL A 182 -19.12 16.52 14.29
CA VAL A 182 -18.63 16.32 12.90
C VAL A 182 -17.41 17.22 12.74
N LEU A 183 -16.39 16.95 13.56
CA LEU A 183 -15.13 17.67 13.57
C LEU A 183 -14.53 17.47 12.17
N HIS A 184 -14.09 18.55 11.55
CA HIS A 184 -13.09 18.47 10.49
C HIS A 184 -11.94 17.60 11.01
N ASP A 185 -11.90 16.35 10.58
CA ASP A 185 -10.77 15.47 10.80
C ASP A 185 -9.84 15.66 9.59
N PRO A 186 -8.76 16.46 9.73
CA PRO A 186 -7.85 16.74 8.63
C PRO A 186 -7.15 15.47 8.13
N VAL A 187 -7.06 14.42 8.95
CA VAL A 187 -6.49 13.12 8.53
C VAL A 187 -7.48 12.41 7.61
N ARG A 188 -8.75 12.28 8.02
CA ARG A 188 -9.80 11.72 7.16
C ARG A 188 -9.87 12.45 5.83
N ASP A 189 -10.00 13.77 5.85
CA ASP A 189 -10.23 14.57 4.65
C ASP A 189 -9.07 14.40 3.66
N ARG A 190 -7.83 14.38 4.18
CA ARG A 190 -6.61 14.13 3.40
C ARG A 190 -6.58 12.72 2.79
N LEU A 191 -6.82 11.67 3.57
CA LEU A 191 -6.79 10.29 3.07
C LEU A 191 -7.92 9.99 2.08
N MET A 192 -9.10 10.56 2.29
CA MET A 192 -10.22 10.46 1.35
C MET A 192 -9.93 11.19 0.04
N CYS A 193 -9.21 12.32 0.07
CA CYS A 193 -8.78 13.01 -1.14
C CYS A 193 -7.83 12.11 -1.97
N VAL A 194 -6.83 11.53 -1.32
CA VAL A 194 -5.88 10.59 -1.94
C VAL A 194 -6.60 9.38 -2.54
N LEU A 195 -7.55 8.77 -1.83
CA LEU A 195 -8.34 7.65 -2.36
C LEU A 195 -9.09 8.05 -3.64
N ARG A 196 -9.74 9.21 -3.66
CA ARG A 196 -10.51 9.69 -4.82
C ARG A 196 -9.63 9.97 -6.02
N GLU A 197 -8.44 10.54 -5.81
CA GLU A 197 -7.46 10.76 -6.88
C GLU A 197 -7.03 9.44 -7.51
N ILE A 198 -6.69 8.44 -6.69
CA ILE A 198 -6.35 7.10 -7.16
C ILE A 198 -7.53 6.47 -7.93
N GLU A 199 -8.75 6.54 -7.40
CA GLU A 199 -9.93 6.02 -8.10
C GLU A 199 -10.13 6.69 -9.47
N GLY A 200 -9.92 8.01 -9.54
CA GLY A 200 -10.01 8.78 -10.78
C GLY A 200 -8.95 8.38 -11.82
N LEU A 201 -7.77 7.91 -11.40
CA LEU A 201 -6.72 7.40 -12.29
C LEU A 201 -7.05 6.01 -12.85
N VAL A 202 -7.65 5.14 -12.04
CA VAL A 202 -7.86 3.73 -12.42
C VAL A 202 -9.21 3.51 -13.13
N GLN A 203 -10.26 4.28 -12.82
CA GLN A 203 -11.59 4.15 -13.44
C GLN A 203 -11.64 4.29 -14.98
N PRO A 204 -10.87 5.17 -15.63
CA PRO A 204 -10.88 5.30 -17.09
C PRO A 204 -10.43 4.03 -17.83
N ILE A 205 -9.61 3.20 -17.20
CA ILE A 205 -9.12 1.93 -17.78
C ILE A 205 -10.27 0.95 -18.02
N LEU A 206 -11.33 1.00 -17.20
CA LEU A 206 -12.54 0.17 -17.34
C LEU A 206 -13.38 0.54 -18.57
N ARG A 207 -13.29 1.79 -19.06
CA ARG A 207 -14.08 2.23 -20.23
C ARG A 207 -13.51 1.75 -21.56
N PHE A 208 -12.33 1.12 -21.56
CA PHE A 208 -11.64 0.65 -22.76
C PHE A 208 -11.69 -0.88 -22.94
N ILE A 209 -12.41 -1.62 -22.09
CA ILE A 209 -12.69 -3.03 -22.36
C ILE A 209 -13.90 -3.08 -23.31
N PRO A 210 -13.73 -3.39 -24.61
CA PRO A 210 -14.89 -3.58 -25.47
C PRO A 210 -15.67 -4.79 -24.94
N GLU A 211 -16.95 -4.59 -24.66
CA GLU A 211 -17.87 -5.70 -24.42
C GLU A 211 -17.82 -6.61 -25.64
N THR A 212 -17.16 -7.76 -25.51
CA THR A 212 -17.33 -8.84 -26.47
C THR A 212 -18.78 -9.30 -26.36
N GLN A 213 -19.61 -8.84 -27.31
CA GLN A 213 -20.97 -9.32 -27.50
C GLN A 213 -20.95 -10.85 -27.65
N PRO A 214 -21.80 -11.58 -26.91
CA PRO A 214 -21.96 -13.01 -27.15
C PRO A 214 -22.63 -13.23 -28.52
N LEU A 215 -22.03 -14.12 -29.31
CA LEU A 215 -22.59 -14.69 -30.54
C LEU A 215 -23.73 -15.67 -30.24
#